data_AF-A0A0M0L9Z5-F1
#
_entry.id   AF-A0A0M0L9Z5-F1
#
_cell.length_a   1.000
_cell.length_b   1.000
_cell.length_c   1.000
_cell.angle_alpha   90.00
_cell.angle_beta   90.00
_cell.angle_gamma   90.00
#
_symmetry.space_group_name_H-M   'P 1'
#
loop_
_entity.id
_entity.type
_entity.pdbx_description
1 polymer ?
#
loop_
_entity_poly.entity_id
_entity_poly.type
_entity_poly.pdbx_seq_one_letter_code
_entity_poly.pdbx_strand_id
1 'polypeptide(L)'
;MKTSTFLLGLTTGAIGGMVAVLLSTPQSGKEFRSSLQTTKEDLQNRLADIKGSIENIKNEAQQTIPKVIEESKESFASWQAETAPIQENLQQEIASLQSSVEEIEKHLAEFQNRKNQKNNE
;
A
#
# COMPACT_ATOMS: atom_id res chain seq x y z
N MET A 1 13.13 -12.93 -2.12
CA MET A 1 13.98 -13.98 -1.52
C MET A 1 13.96 -15.20 -2.41
N LYS A 2 15.09 -15.84 -2.70
CA LYS A 2 15.12 -17.03 -3.58
C LYS A 2 14.47 -18.20 -2.84
N THR A 3 13.40 -18.77 -3.39
CA THR A 3 12.66 -19.92 -2.82
C THR A 3 13.59 -21.06 -2.39
N SER A 4 14.70 -21.25 -3.09
CA SER A 4 15.76 -22.22 -2.76
C SER A 4 16.35 -22.05 -1.35
N THR A 5 16.57 -20.83 -0.87
CA THR A 5 17.13 -20.56 0.47
C THR A 5 16.13 -20.85 1.57
N PHE A 6 14.84 -20.55 1.34
CA PHE A 6 13.77 -20.88 2.28
C PHE A 6 13.58 -22.40 2.41
N LEU A 7 13.55 -23.12 1.29
CA LEU A 7 13.44 -24.58 1.28
C LEU A 7 14.64 -25.25 1.97
N LEU A 8 15.86 -24.73 1.77
CA LEU A 8 17.05 -25.24 2.46
C LEU A 8 16.97 -25.06 3.99
N GLY A 9 16.45 -23.91 4.45
CA GLY A 9 16.21 -23.68 5.88
C GLY A 9 15.14 -24.60 6.45
N LEU A 10 14.06 -24.82 5.70
CA LEU A 10 12.97 -25.71 6.09
C LEU A 10 13.43 -27.17 6.19
N THR A 11 14.20 -27.67 5.22
CA THR A 11 14.70 -29.05 5.24
C THR A 11 15.72 -29.28 6.35
N THR A 12 16.65 -28.34 6.51
CA THR A 12 17.67 -28.42 7.57
C THR A 12 17.01 -28.35 8.96
N GLY A 13 16.02 -27.48 9.13
CA GLY A 13 15.22 -27.38 10.36
C GLY A 13 14.41 -28.64 10.66
N ALA A 14 13.78 -29.24 9.65
CA ALA A 14 13.03 -30.48 9.82
C ALA A 14 13.92 -31.66 10.26
N ILE A 15 15.08 -31.83 9.62
CA ILE A 15 16.04 -32.89 9.98
C ILE A 15 16.60 -32.65 11.38
N GLY A 16 17.04 -31.42 11.68
CA GLY A 16 17.55 -31.07 13.00
C GLY A 16 16.51 -31.26 14.12
N GLY A 17 15.26 -30.86 13.86
CA GLY A 17 14.15 -31.02 14.79
C GLY A 17 13.80 -32.48 15.07
N MET A 18 13.75 -33.34 14.04
CA MET A 18 13.52 -34.78 14.23
C MET A 18 14.60 -35.44 15.08
N VAL A 19 15.87 -35.14 14.81
CA VAL A 19 16.99 -35.70 15.58
C VAL A 19 16.95 -35.24 17.03
N ALA A 20 16.66 -33.96 17.27
CA ALA A 20 16.51 -33.41 18.62
C ALA A 20 15.34 -34.05 19.38
N VAL A 21 14.18 -34.23 18.74
CA VAL A 21 13.03 -34.92 19.32
C VAL A 21 13.40 -36.37 19.64
N LEU A 22 13.96 -37.13 18.69
CA LEU A 22 14.32 -38.54 18.91
C LEU A 22 15.33 -38.74 20.04
N LEU A 23 16.28 -37.81 20.22
CA LEU A 23 17.27 -37.87 21.30
C LEU A 23 16.73 -37.40 22.65
N SER A 24 15.74 -36.50 22.66
CA SER A 24 15.26 -35.85 23.88
C SER A 24 13.94 -36.42 24.43
N THR A 25 13.22 -37.27 23.68
CA THR A 25 11.91 -37.78 24.15
C THR A 25 12.09 -38.96 25.11
N PRO A 26 11.55 -38.92 26.35
CA PRO A 26 11.68 -40.00 27.32
C PRO A 26 10.64 -41.14 27.16
N GLN A 27 9.87 -41.16 26.07
CA GLN A 27 8.75 -42.11 25.87
C GLN A 27 9.20 -43.53 25.50
N SER A 28 8.44 -44.53 25.94
CA SER A 28 8.64 -45.92 25.55
C SER A 28 8.26 -46.16 24.07
N GLY A 29 8.93 -47.11 23.40
CA GLY A 29 8.70 -47.37 21.95
C GLY A 29 7.26 -47.76 21.58
N LYS A 30 6.50 -48.35 22.53
CA LYS A 30 5.08 -48.67 22.35
C LYS A 30 4.21 -47.41 22.37
N GLU A 31 4.45 -46.52 23.32
CA GLU A 31 3.75 -45.23 23.42
C GLU A 31 4.09 -44.31 22.26
N PHE A 32 5.35 -44.31 21.83
CA PHE A 32 5.81 -43.54 20.68
C PHE A 32 5.13 -43.96 19.36
N ARG A 33 4.93 -45.27 19.14
CA ARG A 33 4.17 -45.75 17.97
C ARG A 33 2.70 -45.37 18.03
N SER A 34 2.09 -45.45 19.22
CA SER A 34 0.70 -45.05 19.43
C SER A 34 0.52 -43.55 19.20
N SER A 35 1.41 -42.72 19.74
CA SER A 35 1.36 -41.26 19.56
C SER A 35 1.61 -40.87 18.10
N LEU A 36 2.55 -41.51 17.41
CA LEU A 36 2.78 -41.31 15.97
C LEU A 36 1.53 -41.58 15.14
N GLN A 37 0.74 -42.60 15.48
CA GLN A 37 -0.46 -42.95 14.74
C GLN A 37 -1.52 -41.85 14.88
N THR A 38 -1.76 -41.37 16.10
CA THR A 38 -2.67 -40.23 16.36
C THR A 38 -2.15 -38.93 15.75
N THR A 39 -0.85 -38.63 15.86
CA THR A 39 -0.22 -37.45 15.27
C THR A 39 -0.30 -37.47 13.75
N LYS A 40 -0.17 -38.64 13.11
CA LYS A 40 -0.32 -38.78 11.66
C LYS A 40 -1.73 -38.42 11.22
N GLU A 41 -2.76 -38.93 11.90
CA GLU A 41 -4.16 -38.62 11.59
C GLU A 41 -4.46 -37.13 11.80
N ASP A 42 -4.00 -36.54 12.90
CA ASP A 42 -4.14 -35.10 13.18
C ASP A 42 -3.42 -34.24 12.13
N LEU A 43 -2.20 -34.63 11.73
CA LEU A 43 -1.46 -33.95 10.66
C LEU A 43 -2.18 -34.05 9.31
N GLN A 44 -2.78 -35.20 8.98
CA GLN A 44 -3.52 -35.35 7.72
C GLN A 44 -4.72 -34.41 7.68
N ASN A 45 -5.47 -34.30 8.77
CA ASN A 45 -6.60 -33.38 8.87
C ASN A 45 -6.13 -31.92 8.78
N ARG A 46 -5.11 -31.54 9.53
CA ARG A 46 -4.55 -30.17 9.49
C ARG A 46 -3.99 -29.81 8.11
N LEU A 47 -3.36 -30.76 7.40
CA LEU A 47 -2.86 -30.53 6.05
C LEU A 47 -4.00 -30.33 5.05
N ALA A 48 -5.11 -31.05 5.21
CA ALA A 48 -6.30 -30.83 4.40
C ALA A 48 -6.89 -29.43 4.66
N ASP A 49 -6.97 -29.00 5.91
CA ASP A 49 -7.45 -27.67 6.29
C ASP A 49 -6.53 -26.55 5.78
N ILE A 50 -5.21 -26.72 5.89
CA ILE A 50 -4.21 -25.78 5.36
C ILE A 50 -4.35 -25.68 3.85
N LYS A 51 -4.54 -26.80 3.15
CA LYS A 51 -4.73 -26.79 1.69
C LYS A 51 -5.97 -25.97 1.31
N GLY A 52 -7.10 -26.21 1.97
CA GLY A 52 -8.32 -25.43 1.75
C GLY A 52 -8.13 -23.94 2.04
N SER A 53 -7.43 -23.62 3.13
CA SER A 53 -7.12 -22.23 3.51
C SER A 53 -6.23 -21.54 2.47
N ILE A 54 -5.23 -22.24 1.92
CA ILE A 54 -4.37 -21.71 0.86
C ILE A 54 -5.17 -21.46 -0.43
N GLU A 55 -6.08 -22.36 -0.79
CA GLU A 55 -6.95 -22.18 -1.95
C GLU A 55 -7.87 -20.96 -1.76
N ASN A 56 -8.46 -20.79 -0.58
CA ASN A 56 -9.25 -19.61 -0.26
C ASN A 56 -8.42 -18.32 -0.31
N ILE A 57 -7.26 -18.26 0.34
CA ILE A 57 -6.37 -17.09 0.30
C ILE A 57 -5.97 -16.76 -1.13
N LYS A 58 -5.66 -17.78 -1.94
CA LYS A 58 -5.32 -17.58 -3.35
C LYS A 58 -6.50 -16.98 -4.11
N ASN A 59 -7.70 -17.50 -3.92
CA ASN A 59 -8.89 -17.01 -4.61
C ASN A 59 -9.24 -15.58 -4.17
N GLU A 60 -9.22 -15.32 -2.86
CA GLU A 60 -9.45 -13.98 -2.30
C GLU A 60 -8.38 -12.98 -2.75
N ALA A 61 -7.10 -13.35 -2.75
CA ALA A 61 -6.04 -12.48 -3.23
C ALA A 61 -6.16 -12.18 -4.73
N GLN A 62 -6.54 -13.18 -5.54
CA GLN A 62 -6.76 -13.00 -6.99
C GLN A 62 -7.94 -12.07 -7.31
N GLN A 63 -8.95 -12.01 -6.46
CA GLN A 63 -10.13 -11.16 -6.68
C GLN A 63 -9.97 -9.77 -6.04
N THR A 64 -9.47 -9.71 -4.82
CA THR A 64 -9.43 -8.49 -4.02
C THR A 64 -8.31 -7.55 -4.45
N ILE A 65 -7.11 -8.07 -4.74
CA ILE A 65 -5.96 -7.22 -5.06
C ILE A 65 -6.19 -6.43 -6.37
N PRO A 66 -6.62 -7.05 -7.49
CA PRO A 66 -6.87 -6.30 -8.71
C PRO A 66 -7.98 -5.26 -8.54
N LYS A 67 -9.05 -5.63 -7.83
CA LYS A 67 -10.18 -4.74 -7.54
C LYS A 67 -9.74 -3.50 -6.76
N VAL A 68 -8.96 -3.66 -5.70
CA VAL A 68 -8.44 -2.53 -4.92
C VAL A 68 -7.55 -1.61 -5.77
N ILE A 69 -6.73 -2.19 -6.66
CA ILE A 69 -5.89 -1.40 -7.58
C ILE A 69 -6.76 -0.61 -8.56
N GLU A 70 -7.81 -1.23 -9.11
CA GLU A 70 -8.73 -0.60 -10.05
C GLU A 70 -9.53 0.52 -9.39
N GLU A 71 -10.12 0.27 -8.22
CA GLU A 71 -10.84 1.27 -7.41
C GLU A 71 -9.94 2.45 -7.02
N SER A 72 -8.66 2.19 -6.70
CA SER A 72 -7.69 3.25 -6.39
C SER A 72 -7.36 4.12 -7.61
N LYS A 73 -7.23 3.50 -8.79
CA LYS A 73 -6.99 4.22 -10.05
C LYS A 73 -8.19 5.09 -10.42
N GLU A 74 -9.40 4.56 -10.26
CA GLU A 74 -10.64 5.28 -10.52
C GLU A 74 -10.77 6.48 -9.57
N SER A 75 -10.51 6.28 -8.29
CA SER A 75 -10.52 7.36 -7.29
C SER A 75 -9.52 8.47 -7.64
N PHE A 76 -8.32 8.11 -8.08
CA PHE A 76 -7.31 9.09 -8.50
C PHE A 76 -7.72 9.83 -9.78
N ALA A 77 -8.30 9.13 -10.75
CA ALA A 77 -8.79 9.73 -11.99
C ALA A 77 -9.95 10.71 -11.71
N SER A 78 -10.89 10.34 -10.83
CA SER A 78 -11.99 11.24 -10.40
C SER A 78 -11.44 12.49 -9.72
N TRP A 79 -10.52 12.31 -8.76
CA TRP A 79 -9.89 13.43 -8.06
C TRP A 79 -9.17 14.37 -9.02
N GLN A 80 -8.45 13.83 -10.00
CA GLN A 80 -7.77 14.63 -11.02
C GLN A 80 -8.77 15.39 -11.92
N ALA A 81 -9.84 14.73 -12.35
CA ALA A 81 -10.88 15.34 -13.18
C ALA A 81 -11.64 16.45 -12.45
N GLU A 82 -11.91 16.27 -11.16
CA GLU A 82 -12.58 17.26 -10.31
C GLU A 82 -11.67 18.45 -9.97
N THR A 83 -10.37 18.20 -9.76
CA THR A 83 -9.42 19.24 -9.34
C THR A 83 -8.90 20.09 -10.51
N ALA A 84 -8.79 19.52 -11.72
CA ALA A 84 -8.32 20.25 -12.90
C ALA A 84 -9.06 21.58 -13.18
N PRO A 85 -10.41 21.63 -13.23
CA PRO A 85 -11.12 22.89 -13.47
C PRO A 85 -10.98 23.87 -12.30
N ILE A 86 -10.86 23.38 -11.06
CA ILE A 86 -10.63 24.22 -9.87
C ILE A 86 -9.26 24.88 -9.98
N GLN A 87 -8.24 24.13 -10.39
CA GLN A 87 -6.89 24.65 -10.59
C GLN A 87 -6.85 25.70 -11.71
N GLU A 88 -7.51 25.44 -12.83
CA GLU A 88 -7.61 26.40 -13.94
C GLU A 88 -8.31 27.69 -13.52
N ASN A 89 -9.44 27.57 -12.80
CA ASN A 89 -10.18 28.72 -12.31
C ASN A 89 -9.35 29.56 -11.32
N LEU A 90 -8.67 28.93 -10.37
CA LEU A 90 -7.75 29.63 -9.46
C LEU A 90 -6.61 30.34 -10.20
N GLN A 91 -6.06 29.75 -11.27
CA GLN A 91 -5.04 30.40 -12.09
C GLN A 91 -5.60 31.66 -12.78
N GLN A 92 -6.82 31.59 -13.31
CA GLN A 92 -7.49 32.75 -13.91
C GLN A 92 -7.78 33.85 -12.90
N GLU A 93 -8.24 33.49 -11.70
CA GLU A 93 -8.48 34.44 -10.62
C GLU A 93 -7.18 35.14 -10.19
N ILE A 94 -6.08 34.39 -10.02
CA ILE A 94 -4.76 34.96 -9.71
C ILE A 94 -4.30 35.93 -10.81
N ALA A 95 -4.44 35.57 -12.09
CA ALA A 95 -4.07 36.44 -13.20
C ALA A 95 -4.91 37.72 -13.26
N SER A 96 -6.20 37.62 -12.94
CA SER A 96 -7.12 38.77 -12.88
C SER A 96 -6.76 39.72 -11.73
N LEU A 97 -6.40 39.16 -10.57
CA LEU A 97 -5.91 39.95 -9.43
C LEU A 97 -4.61 40.67 -9.77
N GLN A 98 -3.66 40.01 -10.43
CA GLN A 98 -2.41 40.63 -10.89
C GLN A 98 -2.67 41.81 -11.82
N SER A 99 -3.55 41.63 -12.81
CA SER A 99 -3.91 42.69 -13.75
C SER A 99 -4.55 43.89 -13.04
N SER A 100 -5.41 43.62 -12.05
CA SER A 100 -6.04 44.67 -11.24
C SER A 100 -5.02 45.44 -10.40
N VAL A 101 -4.02 44.76 -9.85
CA VAL A 101 -2.92 45.40 -9.10
C VAL A 101 -2.10 46.29 -10.01
N GLU A 102 -1.72 45.83 -11.20
CA GLU A 102 -0.97 46.64 -12.18
C GLU A 102 -1.74 47.91 -12.59
N GLU A 103 -3.06 47.80 -12.79
CA GLU A 103 -3.89 48.95 -13.14
C GLU A 103 -3.94 49.99 -12.00
N ILE A 104 -4.06 49.51 -10.75
CA ILE A 104 -4.00 50.37 -9.57
C ILE A 104 -2.65 51.09 -9.47
N GLU A 105 -1.54 50.38 -9.67
CA GLU A 105 -0.19 50.97 -9.65
C GLU A 105 -0.02 52.04 -10.73
N LYS A 106 -0.51 51.78 -11.94
CA LYS A 106 -0.47 52.75 -13.04
C LYS A 106 -1.28 54.00 -12.71
N HIS A 107 -2.51 53.85 -12.24
CA HIS A 107 -3.37 54.98 -11.87
C HIS A 107 -2.76 55.79 -10.72
N LEU A 108 -2.10 55.13 -9.75
CA LEU A 108 -1.40 55.80 -8.66
C LEU A 108 -0.21 56.62 -9.18
N ALA A 109 0.60 56.06 -10.07
CA ALA A 109 1.74 56.75 -10.69
C ALA A 109 1.29 57.98 -11.52
N GLU A 110 0.22 57.84 -12.32
CA GLU A 110 -0.38 58.94 -13.07
C GLU A 110 -0.92 60.04 -12.15
N PHE A 111 -1.57 59.67 -11.04
CA PHE A 111 -2.06 60.61 -10.05
C PHE A 111 -0.92 61.39 -9.38
N GLN A 112 0.17 60.72 -9.00
CA GLN A 112 1.35 61.37 -8.42
C GLN A 112 2.02 62.33 -9.42
N ASN A 113 2.20 61.93 -10.67
CA ASN A 113 2.77 62.79 -11.71
C ASN A 113 1.92 64.06 -11.94
N ARG A 114 0.58 63.93 -11.98
CA ARG A 114 -0.32 65.10 -12.08
C ARG A 114 -0.20 66.03 -10.87
N LYS A 115 -0.07 65.49 -9.66
CA LYS A 115 0.07 66.30 -8.44
C LYS A 115 1.40 67.08 -8.44
N ASN A 116 2.49 66.48 -8.92
CA ASN A 116 3.79 67.13 -8.99
C ASN A 116 3.84 68.24 -10.06
N GLN A 117 3.11 68.11 -11.18
CA GLN A 117 3.00 69.19 -12.17
C GLN A 117 2.23 70.40 -11.64
N LYS A 118 1.16 70.18 -10.86
CA LYS A 118 0.33 71.27 -10.30
C LYS A 118 1.01 72.11 -9.20
N ASN A 119 2.11 71.61 -8.63
CA ASN A 119 2.85 72.31 -7.57
C ASN A 119 4.05 73.11 -8.11
N ASN A 120 4.35 73.01 -9.41
CA ASN A 120 5.46 73.68 -10.08
C ASN A 120 5.01 74.83 -11.02
N GLU A 121 3.71 75.16 -11.03
CA GLU A 121 3.12 76.40 -11.59
C GLU A 121 2.74 77.34 -10.45
#